data_AF-A0A7R9HL46-F1
#
_entry.id   AF-A0A7R9HL46-F1
#
_cell.length_a   1.000
_cell.length_b   1.000
_cell.length_c   1.000
_cell.angle_alpha   90.00
_cell.angle_beta   90.00
_cell.angle_gamma   90.00
#
_symmetry.space_group_name_H-M   'P 1'
#
loop_
_entity.id
_entity.type
_entity.pdbx_description
1 polymer ?
#
loop_
_entity_poly.entity_id
_entity_poly.type
_entity_poly.pdbx_seq_one_letter_code
_entity_poly.pdbx_strand_id
1 'polypeptide(L)'
;MNYQAHIEQACASALTVMHKIISIGRRRLHIPMKVISMYHQALLVTIVGYGAHRPRNILPAKKLLSLQRNVLMRMTGAYRSVATDTLTTVLEIRPLDLQVRKKAACYWLKRVAFEMVEMLTKAGVRTLIGIDSAIGKEWQEIWRTIGIGRRTFSVLPSIAERVELKHLNPSQGLVHFLTGKGPYKAS
;
A
#
# COMPACT_ATOMS: atom_id res chain seq x y z
N MET A 1 0.88 27.31 -8.28
CA MET A 1 1.27 26.26 -7.32
C MET A 1 1.63 24.99 -8.10
N ASN A 2 2.86 24.48 -7.97
CA ASN A 2 3.29 23.24 -8.65
C ASN A 2 2.51 22.04 -8.08
N TYR A 3 1.94 21.19 -8.94
CA TYR A 3 1.17 20.00 -8.53
C TYR A 3 1.93 19.11 -7.54
N GLN A 4 3.24 18.99 -7.73
CA GLN A 4 4.11 18.23 -6.82
C GLN A 4 4.19 18.89 -5.43
N ALA A 5 4.34 20.21 -5.37
CA ALA A 5 4.38 20.96 -4.11
C ALA A 5 3.05 20.83 -3.33
N HIS A 6 1.91 20.82 -4.04
CA HIS A 6 0.61 20.59 -3.43
C HIS A 6 0.47 19.18 -2.83
N ILE A 7 0.89 18.12 -3.54
CA ILE A 7 0.88 16.77 -2.98
C ILE A 7 1.80 16.68 -1.76
N GLU A 8 2.98 17.27 -1.82
CA GLU A 8 3.94 17.23 -0.71
C GLU A 8 3.38 17.91 0.53
N GLN A 9 2.77 19.09 0.38
CA GLN A 9 2.10 19.79 1.47
C GLN A 9 0.93 18.99 2.04
N ALA A 10 0.05 18.47 1.20
CA ALA A 10 -1.09 17.67 1.63
C ALA A 10 -0.65 16.36 2.31
N CYS A 11 0.39 15.71 1.80
CA CYS A 11 1.00 14.54 2.45
C CYS A 11 1.57 14.89 3.83
N ALA A 12 2.27 16.02 3.97
CA ALA A 12 2.82 16.47 5.25
C ALA A 12 1.72 16.75 6.29
N SER A 13 0.61 17.38 5.88
CA SER A 13 -0.56 17.58 6.73
C SER A 13 -1.19 16.25 7.15
N ALA A 14 -1.38 15.31 6.22
CA ALA A 14 -1.92 13.98 6.52
C ALA A 14 -1.02 13.22 7.49
N LEU A 15 0.28 13.20 7.25
CA LEU A 15 1.26 12.57 8.15
C LEU A 15 1.21 13.15 9.56
N THR A 16 1.01 14.46 9.71
CA THR A 16 0.88 15.12 11.01
C THR A 16 -0.37 14.65 11.77
N VAL A 17 -1.53 14.59 11.09
CA VAL A 17 -2.77 14.05 11.67
C VAL A 17 -2.57 12.60 12.09
N MET A 18 -1.90 11.80 11.26
CA MET A 18 -1.58 10.42 11.57
C MET A 18 -0.70 10.29 12.81
N HIS A 19 0.36 11.09 12.94
CA HIS A 19 1.24 11.00 14.12
C HIS A 19 0.47 11.26 15.41
N LYS A 20 -0.52 12.15 15.38
CA LYS A 20 -1.44 12.39 16.51
C LYS A 20 -2.34 11.18 16.79
N ILE A 21 -2.94 10.57 15.77
CA ILE A 21 -3.77 9.37 15.94
C ILE A 21 -2.95 8.21 16.52
N ILE A 22 -1.73 8.01 16.00
CA ILE A 22 -0.83 6.95 16.47
C ILE A 22 -0.37 7.21 17.91
N SER A 23 -0.05 8.47 18.27
CA SER A 23 0.38 8.79 19.64
C SER A 23 -0.74 8.56 20.66
N ILE A 24 -1.99 8.83 20.28
CA ILE A 24 -3.18 8.54 21.09
C ILE A 24 -3.42 7.03 21.17
N GLY A 25 -3.38 6.34 20.04
CA GLY A 25 -3.64 4.90 19.95
C GLY A 25 -2.63 4.05 20.73
N ARG A 26 -1.32 4.27 20.53
CA ARG A 26 -0.27 3.48 21.20
C ARG A 26 -0.34 3.51 22.73
N ARG A 27 -0.92 4.56 23.33
CA ARG A 27 -1.03 4.70 24.79
C ARG A 27 -2.28 4.05 25.39
N ARG A 28 -3.34 3.83 24.60
CA ARG A 28 -4.66 3.48 25.16
C ARG A 28 -5.46 2.43 24.39
N LEU A 29 -5.18 2.16 23.11
CA LEU A 29 -6.06 1.36 22.24
C LEU A 29 -5.23 0.51 21.25
N HIS A 30 -5.49 -0.80 21.22
CA HIS A 30 -5.01 -1.69 20.17
C HIS A 30 -5.69 -1.29 18.85
N ILE A 31 -5.08 -0.41 18.04
CA ILE A 31 -5.70 0.06 16.78
C ILE A 31 -5.89 -1.15 15.85
N PRO A 32 -7.13 -1.50 15.48
CA PRO A 32 -7.37 -2.60 14.55
C PRO A 32 -6.80 -2.31 13.17
N MET A 33 -6.28 -3.33 12.47
CA MET A 33 -5.72 -3.19 11.12
C MET A 33 -6.71 -2.59 10.11
N LYS A 34 -8.01 -2.79 10.33
CA LYS A 34 -9.07 -2.19 9.51
C LYS A 34 -9.02 -0.65 9.53
N VAL A 35 -8.66 -0.04 10.65
CA VAL A 35 -8.49 1.42 10.77
C VAL A 35 -7.25 1.88 10.01
N ILE A 36 -6.17 1.08 10.02
CA ILE A 36 -4.94 1.32 9.24
C ILE A 36 -5.26 1.34 7.74
N SER A 37 -5.96 0.32 7.26
CA SER A 37 -6.37 0.20 5.86
C SER A 37 -7.35 1.31 5.45
N MET A 38 -8.35 1.60 6.29
CA MET A 38 -9.30 2.68 6.05
C MET A 38 -8.61 4.05 5.97
N TYR A 39 -7.67 4.35 6.87
CA TYR A 39 -6.91 5.60 6.83
C TYR A 39 -6.04 5.68 5.57
N HIS A 40 -5.32 4.59 5.25
CA HIS A 40 -4.49 4.51 4.06
C HIS A 40 -5.33 4.84 2.80
N GLN A 41 -6.50 4.22 2.68
CA GLN A 41 -7.43 4.45 1.57
C GLN A 41 -8.01 5.86 1.58
N ALA A 42 -8.48 6.36 2.73
CA ALA A 42 -9.17 7.63 2.83
C ALA A 42 -8.28 8.84 2.59
N LEU A 43 -7.01 8.80 3.03
CA LEU A 43 -6.13 9.97 3.00
C LEU A 43 -5.03 9.86 1.95
N LEU A 44 -4.23 8.79 1.96
CA LEU A 44 -3.10 8.70 1.03
C LEU A 44 -3.56 8.52 -0.42
N VAL A 45 -4.52 7.63 -0.67
CA VAL A 45 -5.05 7.41 -2.03
C VAL A 45 -5.90 8.59 -2.50
N THR A 46 -6.53 9.31 -1.58
CA THR A 46 -7.30 10.52 -1.93
C THR A 46 -6.38 11.67 -2.31
N ILE A 47 -5.40 12.00 -1.46
CA ILE A 47 -4.46 13.10 -1.66
C ILE A 47 -3.59 12.86 -2.90
N VAL A 48 -2.98 11.68 -3.00
CA VAL A 48 -2.12 11.35 -4.14
C VAL A 48 -2.97 11.11 -5.40
N GLY A 49 -4.16 10.53 -5.24
CA GLY A 49 -5.07 10.29 -6.35
C GLY A 49 -5.72 11.54 -6.93
N TYR A 50 -5.68 12.68 -6.23
CA TYR A 50 -6.37 13.92 -6.61
C TYR A 50 -5.91 14.51 -7.96
N GLY A 51 -4.77 14.06 -8.51
CA GLY A 51 -4.37 14.37 -9.89
C GLY A 51 -3.86 13.19 -10.71
N ALA A 52 -4.05 11.97 -10.22
CA ALA A 52 -3.54 10.76 -10.85
C ALA A 52 -4.18 10.47 -12.22
N HIS A 53 -5.31 11.10 -12.53
CA HIS A 53 -5.91 11.06 -13.87
C HIS A 53 -4.96 11.59 -14.95
N ARG A 54 -3.98 12.44 -14.61
CA ARG A 54 -2.88 12.79 -15.53
C ARG A 54 -1.69 11.88 -15.23
N PRO A 55 -1.25 10.98 -16.13
CA PRO A 55 -0.12 10.09 -15.84
C PRO A 55 1.17 10.81 -15.47
N ARG A 56 1.43 11.99 -16.06
CA ARG A 56 2.58 12.86 -15.73
C ARG A 56 2.59 13.33 -14.28
N ASN A 57 1.43 13.34 -13.63
CA ASN A 57 1.25 13.75 -12.26
C ASN A 57 1.40 12.56 -11.29
N ILE A 58 1.46 11.32 -11.77
CA ILE A 58 1.67 10.18 -10.88
C ILE A 58 3.12 10.25 -10.37
N LEU A 59 3.28 10.42 -9.06
CA LEU A 59 4.60 10.40 -8.44
C LEU A 59 5.30 9.06 -8.71
N PRO A 60 6.64 9.04 -8.80
CA PRO A 60 7.39 7.80 -8.97
C PRO A 60 7.03 6.77 -7.90
N ALA A 61 6.92 5.49 -8.28
CA ALA A 61 6.53 4.39 -7.39
C ALA A 61 7.37 4.35 -6.10
N LYS A 62 8.69 4.55 -6.21
CA LYS A 62 9.62 4.62 -5.07
C LYS A 62 9.21 5.67 -4.03
N LYS A 63 8.76 6.85 -4.47
CA LYS A 63 8.34 7.95 -3.58
C LYS A 63 7.02 7.61 -2.88
N LEU A 64 6.06 7.05 -3.62
CA LEU A 64 4.77 6.61 -3.08
C LEU A 64 4.94 5.50 -2.04
N LEU A 65 5.75 4.49 -2.36
CA LEU A 65 6.08 3.41 -1.43
C LEU A 65 6.81 3.91 -0.18
N SER A 66 7.70 4.91 -0.31
CA SER A 66 8.39 5.50 0.84
C SER A 66 7.41 6.25 1.78
N LEU A 67 6.48 7.03 1.22
CA LEU A 67 5.43 7.70 1.99
C LEU A 67 4.55 6.69 2.73
N GLN A 68 4.08 5.66 2.01
CA GLN A 68 3.28 4.58 2.57
C GLN A 68 4.05 3.83 3.68
N ARG A 69 5.32 3.50 3.45
CA ARG A 69 6.18 2.82 4.42
C ARG A 69 6.25 3.57 5.74
N ASN A 70 6.51 4.88 5.71
CA ASN A 70 6.65 5.71 6.91
C ASN A 70 5.41 5.70 7.80
N VAL A 71 4.24 5.57 7.18
CA VAL A 71 2.94 5.42 7.83
C VAL A 71 2.83 4.02 8.45
N LEU A 72 2.94 2.98 7.62
CA LEU A 72 2.73 1.59 8.05
C LEU A 72 3.69 1.18 9.17
N MET A 73 4.94 1.58 9.08
CA MET A 73 5.98 1.34 10.07
C MET A 73 5.63 1.92 11.45
N ARG A 74 5.12 3.17 11.49
CA ARG A 74 4.72 3.81 12.74
C ARG A 74 3.48 3.14 13.34
N MET A 75 2.52 2.73 12.50
CA MET A 75 1.31 2.07 12.98
C MET A 75 1.59 0.68 13.55
N THR A 76 2.46 -0.09 12.89
CA THR A 76 2.75 -1.48 13.26
C THR A 76 3.88 -1.64 14.27
N GLY A 77 4.75 -0.63 14.43
CA GLY A 77 5.98 -0.78 15.21
C GLY A 77 6.98 -1.78 14.59
N ALA A 78 6.86 -2.04 13.28
CA ALA A 78 7.83 -2.86 12.55
C ALA A 78 9.24 -2.27 12.62
N TYR A 79 10.26 -3.11 12.46
CA TYR A 79 11.66 -2.69 12.45
C TYR A 79 12.03 -1.99 11.14
N ARG A 80 12.92 -0.99 11.21
CA ARG A 80 13.34 -0.20 10.02
C ARG A 80 13.92 -1.07 8.89
N SER A 81 14.35 -2.29 9.20
CA SER A 81 14.90 -3.28 8.26
C SER A 81 13.85 -4.17 7.60
N VAL A 82 12.56 -4.10 7.98
CA VAL A 82 11.47 -4.82 7.29
C VAL A 82 11.24 -4.18 5.93
N ALA A 83 11.22 -4.92 4.83
CA ALA A 83 10.96 -4.34 3.51
C ALA A 83 9.52 -3.80 3.37
N THR A 84 9.30 -2.81 2.50
CA THR A 84 7.96 -2.21 2.34
C THR A 84 6.97 -3.21 1.77
N ASP A 85 7.38 -3.98 0.76
CA ASP A 85 6.53 -5.00 0.11
C ASP A 85 6.15 -6.14 1.06
N THR A 86 7.04 -6.47 1.98
CA THR A 86 6.74 -7.41 3.07
C THR A 86 5.68 -6.84 4.00
N LEU A 87 5.81 -5.56 4.36
CA LEU A 87 4.87 -4.90 5.26
C LEU A 87 3.48 -4.74 4.61
N THR A 88 3.41 -4.32 3.35
CA THR A 88 2.15 -4.21 2.60
C THR A 88 1.47 -5.58 2.48
N THR A 89 2.22 -6.64 2.23
CA THR A 89 1.70 -8.02 2.15
C THR A 89 1.16 -8.50 3.49
N VAL A 90 1.94 -8.41 4.57
CA VAL A 90 1.51 -8.84 5.91
C VAL A 90 0.24 -8.11 6.34
N LEU A 91 0.17 -6.81 6.06
CA LEU A 91 -0.96 -5.96 6.46
C LEU A 91 -2.13 -6.01 5.48
N GLU A 92 -2.02 -6.74 4.36
CA GLU A 92 -3.06 -6.77 3.31
C GLU A 92 -3.37 -5.39 2.69
N ILE A 93 -2.37 -4.51 2.66
CA ILE A 93 -2.53 -3.16 2.13
C ILE A 93 -1.78 -3.11 0.82
N ARG A 94 -2.53 -2.97 -0.28
CA ARG A 94 -1.93 -2.86 -1.62
C ARG A 94 -0.87 -1.74 -1.69
N PRO A 95 0.22 -1.90 -2.45
CA PRO A 95 1.16 -0.81 -2.73
C PRO A 95 0.46 0.49 -3.20
N LEU A 96 0.88 1.64 -2.66
CA LEU A 96 0.23 2.93 -2.90
C LEU A 96 0.29 3.35 -4.38
N ASP A 97 1.40 3.07 -5.06
CA ASP A 97 1.56 3.31 -6.50
C ASP A 97 0.54 2.53 -7.32
N LEU A 98 0.28 1.26 -6.97
CA LEU A 98 -0.74 0.43 -7.60
C LEU A 98 -2.16 0.93 -7.32
N GLN A 99 -2.42 1.42 -6.10
CA GLN A 99 -3.73 2.02 -5.76
C GLN A 99 -4.00 3.30 -6.55
N VAL A 100 -2.96 4.13 -6.73
CA VAL A 100 -3.03 5.37 -7.51
C VAL A 100 -3.24 5.06 -9.00
N ARG A 101 -2.50 4.08 -9.55
CA ARG A 101 -2.71 3.56 -10.92
C ARG A 101 -4.13 3.03 -11.12
N LYS A 102 -4.64 2.20 -10.20
CA LYS A 102 -6.02 1.70 -10.24
C LYS A 102 -7.04 2.84 -10.30
N LYS A 103 -6.89 3.85 -9.44
CA LYS A 103 -7.80 5.01 -9.40
C LYS A 103 -7.78 5.80 -10.70
N ALA A 104 -6.59 6.01 -11.27
CA ALA A 104 -6.43 6.66 -12.57
C ALA A 104 -7.04 5.82 -13.72
N ALA A 105 -6.83 4.50 -13.71
CA ALA A 105 -7.40 3.60 -14.73
C ALA A 105 -8.94 3.61 -14.66
N CYS A 106 -9.52 3.57 -13.47
CA CYS A 106 -10.98 3.68 -13.30
C CYS A 106 -11.53 5.03 -13.82
N TYR A 107 -10.78 6.12 -13.66
CA TYR A 107 -11.16 7.42 -14.20
C TYR A 107 -11.22 7.40 -15.73
N TRP A 108 -10.23 6.81 -16.39
CA TRP A 108 -10.17 6.73 -17.85
C TRP A 108 -11.12 5.71 -18.44
N LEU A 109 -11.40 4.61 -17.72
CA LEU A 109 -12.40 3.63 -18.13
C LEU A 109 -13.79 4.27 -18.26
N LYS A 110 -14.19 5.13 -17.31
CA LYS A 110 -15.46 5.87 -17.37
C LYS A 110 -15.56 6.81 -18.57
N ARG A 111 -14.43 7.19 -19.16
CA ARG A 111 -14.32 8.05 -20.34
C ARG A 111 -14.03 7.26 -21.62
N VAL A 112 -14.06 5.92 -21.56
CA VAL A 112 -13.83 5.03 -22.70
C VAL A 112 -12.43 5.22 -23.33
N ALA A 113 -11.47 5.74 -22.57
CA ALA A 113 -10.09 5.96 -23.03
C ALA A 113 -9.24 4.70 -22.76
N PHE A 114 -9.45 3.65 -23.55
CA PHE A 114 -8.83 2.34 -23.30
C PHE A 114 -7.30 2.33 -23.40
N GLU A 115 -6.71 3.14 -24.27
CA GLU A 115 -5.24 3.30 -24.36
C GLU A 115 -4.62 3.74 -23.03
N MET A 116 -5.30 4.66 -22.33
CA MET A 116 -4.86 5.13 -21.02
C MET A 116 -5.03 4.06 -19.95
N VAL A 117 -6.10 3.26 -20.02
CA VAL A 117 -6.32 2.12 -19.12
C VAL A 117 -5.22 1.08 -19.33
N GLU A 118 -4.86 0.78 -20.57
CA GLU A 118 -3.81 -0.17 -20.90
C GLU A 118 -2.44 0.31 -20.43
N MET A 119 -2.08 1.59 -20.66
CA MET A 119 -0.87 2.20 -20.12
C MET A 119 -0.79 2.07 -18.58
N LEU A 120 -1.89 2.34 -17.89
CA LEU A 120 -1.95 2.38 -16.43
C LEU A 120 -2.09 1.01 -15.77
N THR A 121 -2.55 -0.02 -16.48
CA THR A 121 -2.69 -1.38 -15.95
C THR A 121 -1.67 -2.35 -16.53
N LYS A 122 -0.94 -1.94 -17.58
CA LYS A 122 -0.05 -2.80 -18.39
C LYS A 122 -0.81 -3.99 -19.01
N ALA A 123 -2.11 -3.85 -19.25
CA ALA A 123 -2.98 -4.89 -19.78
C ALA A 123 -4.17 -4.29 -20.55
N GLY A 124 -4.59 -4.91 -21.65
CA GLY A 124 -5.72 -4.49 -22.47
C GLY A 124 -7.09 -4.72 -21.81
N VAL A 125 -7.38 -3.98 -20.73
CA VAL A 125 -8.54 -4.18 -19.87
C VAL A 125 -9.66 -3.20 -20.21
N ARG A 126 -10.91 -3.70 -20.19
CA ARG A 126 -12.12 -2.90 -20.49
C ARG A 126 -13.20 -2.93 -19.41
N THR A 127 -12.92 -3.50 -18.25
CA THR A 127 -13.89 -3.62 -17.15
C THR A 127 -13.26 -3.26 -15.81
N LEU A 128 -14.07 -2.82 -14.84
CA LEU A 128 -13.60 -2.54 -13.48
C LEU A 128 -12.97 -3.77 -12.81
N ILE A 129 -13.59 -4.94 -13.00
CA ILE A 129 -13.10 -6.23 -12.49
C ILE A 129 -11.75 -6.56 -13.13
N GLY A 130 -11.62 -6.35 -14.45
CA GLY A 130 -10.36 -6.55 -15.14
C GLY A 130 -9.26 -5.62 -14.64
N ILE A 131 -9.59 -4.37 -14.26
CA ILE A 131 -8.58 -3.42 -13.73
C ILE A 131 -8.07 -3.94 -12.40
N ASP A 132 -8.98 -4.37 -11.52
CA ASP A 132 -8.56 -4.90 -10.22
C ASP A 132 -7.75 -6.19 -10.36
N SER A 133 -8.15 -7.08 -11.28
CA SER A 133 -7.40 -8.30 -11.60
C SER A 133 -6.00 -8.01 -12.14
N ALA A 134 -5.85 -7.09 -13.09
CA ALA A 134 -4.56 -6.72 -13.65
C ALA A 134 -3.62 -6.12 -12.59
N ILE A 135 -4.14 -5.20 -11.78
CA ILE A 135 -3.38 -4.60 -10.67
C ILE A 135 -3.03 -5.65 -9.59
N GLY A 136 -3.93 -6.59 -9.31
CA GLY A 136 -3.68 -7.69 -8.39
C GLY A 136 -2.59 -8.64 -8.89
N LYS A 137 -2.60 -8.99 -10.18
CA LYS A 137 -1.55 -9.79 -10.82
C LYS A 137 -0.19 -9.08 -10.77
N GLU A 138 -0.16 -7.78 -11.02
CA GLU A 138 1.06 -6.98 -10.90
C GLU A 138 1.60 -7.00 -9.46
N TRP A 139 0.73 -6.87 -8.44
CA TRP A 139 1.14 -6.97 -7.04
C TRP A 139 1.71 -8.36 -6.69
N GLN A 140 1.04 -9.43 -7.12
CA GLN A 140 1.53 -10.80 -6.93
C GLN A 140 2.89 -11.01 -7.58
N GLU A 141 3.10 -10.48 -8.79
CA GLU A 141 4.36 -10.63 -9.51
C GLU A 141 5.51 -9.87 -8.83
N ILE A 142 5.25 -8.66 -8.34
CA ILE A 142 6.21 -7.92 -7.50
C ILE A 142 6.57 -8.77 -6.28
N TRP A 143 5.58 -9.35 -5.59
CA TRP A 143 5.83 -10.15 -4.39
C TRP A 143 6.60 -11.44 -4.67
N ARG A 144 6.33 -12.09 -5.80
CA ARG A 144 7.04 -13.29 -6.25
C ARG A 144 8.51 -13.00 -6.54
N THR A 145 8.79 -11.91 -7.25
CA THR A 145 10.11 -11.60 -7.78
C THR A 145 11.02 -10.89 -6.79
N ILE A 146 10.47 -10.15 -5.83
CA ILE A 146 11.27 -9.30 -4.94
C ILE A 146 12.21 -10.12 -4.04
N GLY A 147 13.53 -9.90 -4.13
CA GLY A 147 14.56 -10.68 -3.43
C GLY A 147 14.55 -10.57 -1.89
N ILE A 148 13.74 -9.68 -1.31
CA ILE A 148 13.70 -9.37 0.13
C ILE A 148 12.39 -9.87 0.77
N GLY A 149 12.42 -10.16 2.08
CA GLY A 149 11.23 -10.66 2.78
C GLY A 149 10.91 -12.13 2.53
N ARG A 150 11.90 -12.93 2.11
CA ARG A 150 11.71 -14.35 1.74
C ARG A 150 11.14 -15.22 2.86
N ARG A 151 11.44 -14.92 4.13
CA ARG A 151 10.78 -15.58 5.27
C ARG A 151 9.28 -15.32 5.31
N THR A 152 8.83 -14.11 4.99
CA THR A 152 7.40 -13.83 4.89
C THR A 152 6.82 -14.50 3.67
N PHE A 153 7.55 -14.52 2.55
CA PHE A 153 7.11 -15.20 1.33
C PHE A 153 6.90 -16.71 1.55
N SER A 154 7.75 -17.37 2.36
CA SER A 154 7.56 -18.80 2.68
C SER A 154 6.30 -19.09 3.50
N VAL A 155 5.75 -18.09 4.18
CA VAL A 155 4.50 -18.22 4.98
C VAL A 155 3.29 -17.69 4.20
N LEU A 156 3.46 -16.61 3.44
CA LEU A 156 2.42 -15.91 2.70
C LEU A 156 2.87 -15.72 1.23
N PRO A 157 2.94 -16.79 0.42
CA PRO A 157 3.39 -16.69 -0.97
C PRO A 157 2.35 -16.04 -1.89
N SER A 158 1.07 -16.20 -1.57
CA SER A 158 -0.06 -15.72 -2.36
C SER A 158 -0.73 -14.51 -1.69
N ILE A 159 -0.73 -13.39 -2.41
CA ILE A 159 -1.46 -12.18 -2.03
C ILE A 159 -2.97 -12.44 -2.00
N ALA A 160 -3.48 -13.22 -2.96
CA ALA A 160 -4.89 -13.55 -3.03
C ALA A 160 -5.34 -14.35 -1.80
N GLU A 161 -4.58 -15.37 -1.42
CA GLU A 161 -4.84 -16.13 -0.19
C GLU A 161 -4.73 -15.25 1.04
N ARG A 162 -3.71 -14.38 1.11
CA ARG A 162 -3.58 -13.43 2.22
C ARG A 162 -4.82 -12.56 2.39
N VAL A 163 -5.42 -12.06 1.31
CA VAL A 163 -6.65 -11.25 1.36
C VAL A 163 -7.84 -12.05 1.89
N GLU A 164 -7.91 -13.35 1.59
CA GLU A 164 -8.99 -14.22 2.08
C GLU A 164 -8.84 -14.61 3.56
N LEU A 165 -7.64 -14.47 4.14
CA LEU A 165 -7.36 -14.74 5.56
C LEU A 165 -7.92 -13.65 6.49
N LYS A 166 -9.24 -13.49 6.54
CA LYS A 166 -9.94 -12.46 7.33
C LYS A 166 -9.67 -12.52 8.84
N HIS A 167 -9.30 -13.68 9.35
CA HIS A 167 -8.95 -13.89 10.77
C HIS A 167 -7.52 -13.47 11.11
N LEU A 168 -6.66 -13.28 10.10
CA LEU A 168 -5.29 -12.82 10.30
C LEU A 168 -5.28 -11.29 10.47
N ASN A 169 -5.30 -10.84 11.71
CA ASN A 169 -5.18 -9.43 12.09
C ASN A 169 -3.82 -9.19 12.78
N PRO A 170 -2.76 -8.80 12.06
CA PRO A 170 -1.41 -8.79 12.61
C PRO A 170 -1.25 -7.76 13.73
N SER A 171 -1.04 -8.25 14.94
CA SER A 171 -0.48 -7.45 16.03
C SER A 171 0.99 -7.13 15.75
N GLN A 172 1.57 -6.18 16.47
CA GLN A 172 2.99 -5.85 16.36
C GLN A 172 3.89 -7.10 16.49
N GLY A 173 3.60 -7.98 17.45
CA GLY A 173 4.34 -9.23 17.65
C GLY A 173 4.23 -10.18 16.46
N LEU A 174 3.04 -10.30 15.87
CA LEU A 174 2.84 -11.15 14.69
C LEU A 174 3.55 -10.58 13.45
N VAL A 175 3.55 -9.25 13.27
CA VAL A 175 4.35 -8.60 12.21
C VAL A 175 5.83 -8.91 12.40
N HIS A 176 6.36 -8.82 13.61
CA HIS A 176 7.76 -9.16 13.92
C HIS A 176 8.08 -10.62 13.61
N PHE A 177 7.21 -11.54 14.03
CA PHE A 177 7.37 -12.97 13.78
C PHE A 177 7.35 -13.30 12.28
N LEU A 178 6.35 -12.83 11.54
CA LEU A 178 6.20 -13.09 10.10
C LEU A 178 7.34 -12.48 9.27
N THR A 179 7.87 -11.33 9.70
CA THR A 179 9.00 -10.67 9.03
C THR A 179 10.36 -11.22 9.46
N GLY A 180 10.41 -12.05 10.51
CA GLY A 180 11.65 -12.51 11.14
C GLY A 180 12.53 -11.39 11.67
N LYS A 181 11.93 -10.27 12.08
CA LYS A 181 12.63 -9.13 12.67
C LYS A 181 12.24 -9.00 14.14
N GLY A 182 13.18 -8.53 14.95
CA GLY A 182 12.99 -8.42 16.40
C GLY A 182 13.56 -9.60 17.17
N PRO A 183 12.98 -9.96 18.34
CA PRO A 183 13.54 -11.01 19.19
C PRO A 183 13.46 -12.41 18.56
N TYR A 184 12.70 -12.56 17.47
CA TYR A 184 12.46 -13.82 16.77
C TYR A 184 13.42 -14.06 15.59
N LYS A 185 14.65 -13.53 15.66
CA LYS A 185 15.68 -13.87 14.69
C LYS A 185 15.85 -15.39 14.69
N ALA A 186 15.65 -16.02 13.54
CA ALA A 186 16.14 -17.36 13.34
C ALA A 186 17.67 -17.25 13.32
N SER A 187 18.30 -17.99 14.23
CA SER A 187 19.73 -18.30 14.25
C SER A 187 20.19 -18.81 12.89
#